data_AF-A0A519KCY6-F1
#
_entry.id   AF-A0A519KCY6-F1
#
_cell.length_a   1.000
_cell.length_b   1.000
_cell.length_c   1.000
_cell.angle_alpha   90.00
_cell.angle_beta   90.00
_cell.angle_gamma   90.00
#
_symmetry.space_group_name_H-M   'P 1'
#
loop_
_entity.id
_entity.type
_entity.pdbx_description
1 polymer ?
#
loop_
_entity_poly.entity_id
_entity_poly.type
_entity_poly.pdbx_seq_one_letter_code
_entity_poly.pdbx_strand_id
1 'polypeptide(L)'
;MKLDPIIDLIEKSGYHFEEAMIFPDEAIPFWHSSIMDSKGNSISSGFGAEKFYARKIAIAEYLERRHFREIANGPETIKKKWGIPIISTACGFAGGFDRKNAILRSLGEAAERWVMSKWIDDGFYIQELHLHEIEKELDPVSKFIVRKFDRVLFYRHTVSFNFGNLPIKVEVGQTMGLSDEGIFPGSSAQILGGSVWQHALVESFRHFLFVKNNPRRPGRFPDDKIHYFASNASVALNRIQAAENIHWPNPELILQADESFLDGSFFLSRSIFGGWKSWNEGPIERFLY
;
A
#
# COMPACT_ATOMS: atom_id res chain seq x y z
N MET A 1 -24.90 3.72 -3.87
CA MET A 1 -24.22 4.98 -4.27
C MET A 1 -24.00 4.94 -5.77
N LYS A 2 -24.30 6.02 -6.49
CA LYS A 2 -24.03 6.14 -7.93
C LYS A 2 -22.66 6.80 -8.10
N LEU A 3 -21.77 6.19 -8.89
CA LEU A 3 -20.44 6.76 -9.16
C LEU A 3 -20.47 7.81 -10.27
N ASP A 4 -21.52 7.82 -11.10
CA ASP A 4 -21.62 8.69 -12.28
C ASP A 4 -21.34 10.17 -12.00
N PRO A 5 -21.88 10.79 -10.92
CA PRO A 5 -21.57 12.19 -10.63
C PRO A 5 -20.09 12.46 -10.31
N ILE A 6 -19.40 11.47 -9.73
CA ILE A 6 -17.97 11.55 -9.39
C ILE A 6 -17.13 11.32 -10.64
N ILE A 7 -17.55 10.39 -11.51
CA ILE A 7 -16.91 10.15 -12.81
C ILE A 7 -16.97 11.42 -13.66
N ASP A 8 -18.16 12.03 -13.78
CA ASP A 8 -18.34 13.30 -14.50
C ASP A 8 -17.44 14.41 -13.94
N LEU A 9 -17.27 14.47 -12.62
CA LEU A 9 -16.39 15.45 -11.97
C LEU A 9 -14.92 15.21 -12.32
N ILE A 10 -14.48 13.95 -12.32
CA ILE A 10 -13.10 13.55 -12.67
C ILE A 10 -12.83 13.92 -14.13
N GLU A 11 -13.74 13.58 -15.04
CA GLU A 11 -13.60 13.84 -16.48
C GLU A 11 -13.60 15.33 -16.80
N LYS A 12 -14.51 16.11 -16.19
CA LYS A 12 -14.52 17.58 -16.31
C LYS A 12 -13.27 18.24 -15.74
N SER A 13 -12.56 17.57 -14.83
CA SER A 13 -11.29 18.06 -14.27
C SER A 13 -10.07 17.71 -15.16
N GLY A 14 -10.29 17.15 -16.35
CA GLY A 14 -9.24 16.84 -17.32
C GLY A 14 -8.54 15.50 -17.09
N TYR A 15 -9.13 14.61 -16.29
CA TYR A 15 -8.66 13.24 -16.09
C TYR A 15 -9.54 12.26 -16.87
N HIS A 16 -9.08 11.04 -17.09
CA HIS A 16 -9.90 9.99 -17.73
C HIS A 16 -9.56 8.62 -17.17
N PHE A 17 -10.42 7.63 -17.44
CA PHE A 17 -10.19 6.25 -17.04
C PHE A 17 -9.53 5.44 -18.15
N GLU A 18 -8.50 4.68 -17.80
CA GLU A 18 -7.98 3.57 -18.61
C GLU A 18 -8.23 2.26 -17.88
N GLU A 19 -8.84 1.30 -18.57
CA GLU A 19 -9.34 0.08 -17.94
C GLU A 19 -9.01 -1.13 -18.79
N ALA A 20 -8.40 -2.13 -18.17
CA ALA A 20 -8.00 -3.36 -18.83
C ALA A 20 -8.39 -4.56 -17.99
N MET A 21 -8.82 -5.63 -18.68
CA MET A 21 -8.88 -6.94 -18.06
C MET A 21 -7.45 -7.48 -17.99
N ILE A 22 -7.05 -7.87 -16.80
CA ILE A 22 -5.75 -8.45 -16.51
C ILE A 22 -5.97 -9.94 -16.28
N PHE A 23 -5.11 -10.76 -16.89
CA PHE A 23 -5.16 -12.22 -16.84
C PHE A 23 -6.43 -12.82 -17.50
N PRO A 24 -6.70 -12.53 -18.78
CA PRO A 24 -7.90 -13.04 -19.47
C PRO A 24 -7.92 -14.57 -19.59
N ASP A 25 -6.75 -15.22 -19.51
CA ASP A 25 -6.59 -16.67 -19.64
C ASP A 25 -6.72 -17.43 -18.30
N GLU A 26 -6.85 -16.72 -17.18
CA GLU A 26 -7.10 -17.33 -15.87
C GLU A 26 -8.60 -17.53 -15.63
N ALA A 27 -8.97 -18.54 -14.84
CA ALA A 27 -10.37 -18.94 -14.63
C ALA A 27 -11.27 -17.84 -14.01
N ILE A 28 -10.68 -16.75 -13.50
CA ILE A 28 -11.39 -15.61 -12.91
C ILE A 28 -10.83 -14.34 -13.55
N PRO A 29 -11.67 -13.54 -14.25
CA PRO A 29 -11.22 -12.29 -14.83
C PRO A 29 -10.90 -11.29 -13.71
N PHE A 30 -9.77 -10.60 -13.81
CA PHE A 30 -9.47 -9.45 -12.98
C PHE A 30 -9.42 -8.19 -13.82
N TRP A 31 -9.73 -7.06 -13.19
CA TRP A 31 -9.76 -5.75 -13.82
C TRP A 31 -8.78 -4.83 -13.14
N HIS A 32 -8.06 -4.07 -13.97
CA HIS A 32 -7.33 -2.90 -13.56
C HIS A 32 -8.02 -1.66 -14.10
N SER A 33 -8.20 -0.67 -13.24
CA SER A 33 -8.72 0.65 -13.59
C SER A 33 -7.73 1.70 -13.13
N SER A 34 -7.36 2.63 -14.00
CA SER A 34 -6.46 3.74 -13.68
C SER A 34 -7.12 5.07 -14.02
N ILE A 35 -6.89 6.07 -13.17
CA ILE A 35 -7.24 7.46 -13.49
C ILE A 35 -5.96 8.14 -13.98
N MET A 36 -6.03 8.64 -15.21
CA MET A 36 -4.90 9.21 -15.94
C MET A 36 -5.06 10.73 -16.04
N ASP A 37 -3.95 11.48 -15.91
CA ASP A 37 -3.92 12.91 -16.23
C ASP A 37 -3.86 13.15 -17.75
N SER A 38 -3.96 14.41 -18.17
CA SER A 38 -3.89 14.81 -19.58
C SER A 38 -2.54 14.53 -20.27
N LYS A 39 -1.50 14.17 -19.51
CA LYS A 39 -0.18 13.80 -20.00
C LYS A 39 0.02 12.28 -20.04
N GLY A 40 -1.01 11.50 -19.70
CA GLY A 40 -0.94 10.04 -19.65
C GLY A 40 -0.22 9.50 -18.42
N ASN A 41 -0.08 10.28 -17.34
CA ASN A 41 0.44 9.76 -16.08
C ASN A 41 -0.70 9.18 -15.24
N SER A 42 -0.49 7.98 -14.71
CA SER A 42 -1.40 7.38 -13.72
C SER A 42 -1.34 8.14 -12.40
N ILE A 43 -2.51 8.57 -11.92
CA ILE A 43 -2.70 9.30 -10.66
C ILE A 43 -3.15 8.37 -9.54
N SER A 44 -3.99 7.39 -9.87
CA SER A 44 -4.46 6.34 -8.98
C SER A 44 -4.80 5.09 -9.77
N SER A 45 -4.89 3.96 -9.07
CA SER A 45 -5.28 2.71 -9.69
C SER A 45 -6.16 1.86 -8.77
N GLY A 46 -6.83 0.89 -9.36
CA GLY A 46 -7.65 -0.05 -8.64
C GLY A 46 -7.62 -1.40 -9.32
N PHE A 47 -7.61 -2.44 -8.49
CA PHE A 47 -7.52 -3.83 -8.90
C PHE A 47 -8.66 -4.62 -8.26
N GLY A 48 -9.34 -5.47 -9.03
CA GLY A 48 -10.41 -6.29 -8.49
C GLY A 48 -11.04 -7.24 -9.51
N ALA A 49 -11.76 -8.25 -9.03
CA ALA A 49 -12.40 -9.25 -9.89
C ALA A 49 -13.52 -8.64 -10.77
N GLU A 50 -14.10 -7.52 -10.36
CA GLU A 50 -15.13 -6.81 -11.13
C GLU A 50 -14.65 -5.44 -11.57
N LYS A 51 -14.95 -5.08 -12.83
CA LYS A 51 -14.62 -3.77 -13.40
C LYS A 51 -15.09 -2.61 -12.54
N PHE A 52 -16.35 -2.68 -12.07
CA PHE A 52 -16.94 -1.64 -11.22
C PHE A 52 -16.20 -1.51 -9.88
N TYR A 53 -15.78 -2.63 -9.28
CA TYR A 53 -15.04 -2.63 -8.03
C TYR A 53 -13.64 -2.05 -8.19
N ALA A 54 -12.91 -2.46 -9.24
CA ALA A 54 -11.61 -1.88 -9.60
C ALA A 54 -11.72 -0.36 -9.81
N ARG A 55 -12.73 0.10 -10.54
CA ARG A 55 -13.01 1.53 -10.73
C ARG A 55 -13.30 2.26 -9.42
N LYS A 56 -14.11 1.66 -8.53
CA LYS A 56 -14.43 2.23 -7.22
C LYS A 56 -13.16 2.43 -6.38
N ILE A 57 -12.22 1.50 -6.42
CA ILE A 57 -10.92 1.62 -5.73
C ILE A 57 -10.11 2.76 -6.34
N ALA A 58 -9.99 2.81 -7.67
CA ALA A 58 -9.24 3.86 -8.36
C ALA A 58 -9.78 5.27 -8.03
N ILE A 59 -11.11 5.44 -7.99
CA ILE A 59 -11.75 6.70 -7.61
C ILE A 59 -11.45 7.05 -6.15
N ALA A 60 -11.54 6.08 -5.23
CA ALA A 60 -11.29 6.32 -3.81
C ALA A 60 -9.84 6.79 -3.58
N GLU A 61 -8.86 6.13 -4.21
CA GLU A 61 -7.46 6.53 -4.14
C GLU A 61 -7.22 7.90 -4.81
N TYR A 62 -7.88 8.22 -5.93
CA TYR A 62 -7.79 9.55 -6.55
C TYR A 62 -8.27 10.66 -5.61
N LEU A 63 -9.45 10.48 -5.00
CA LEU A 63 -10.03 11.45 -4.06
C LEU A 63 -9.16 11.59 -2.81
N GLU A 64 -8.64 10.48 -2.28
CA GLU A 64 -7.68 10.48 -1.16
C GLU A 64 -6.43 11.31 -1.50
N ARG A 65 -5.78 11.02 -2.65
CA ARG A 65 -4.57 11.74 -3.08
C ARG A 65 -4.86 13.22 -3.35
N ARG A 66 -6.03 13.55 -3.88
CA ARG A 66 -6.46 14.93 -4.09
C ARG A 66 -6.59 15.66 -2.75
N HIS A 67 -7.35 15.12 -1.80
CA HIS A 67 -7.55 15.75 -0.50
C HIS A 67 -6.25 15.80 0.31
N PHE A 68 -5.38 14.79 0.23
CA PHE A 68 -4.04 14.85 0.82
C PHE A 68 -3.26 16.07 0.32
N ARG A 69 -3.26 16.35 -1.00
CA ARG A 69 -2.58 17.55 -1.54
C ARG A 69 -3.20 18.85 -1.04
N GLU A 70 -4.52 18.91 -0.94
CA GLU A 70 -5.24 20.08 -0.39
C GLU A 70 -4.84 20.30 1.09
N ILE A 71 -4.82 19.24 1.89
CA ILE A 71 -4.40 19.25 3.31
C ILE A 71 -2.92 19.67 3.44
N ALA A 72 -2.02 19.06 2.68
CA ALA A 72 -0.59 19.30 2.74
C ALA A 72 -0.19 20.73 2.35
N ASN A 73 -0.99 21.38 1.49
CA ASN A 73 -0.83 22.78 1.08
C ASN A 73 -1.72 23.75 1.87
N GLY A 74 -2.55 23.24 2.78
CA GLY A 74 -3.49 24.04 3.56
C GLY A 74 -2.83 24.83 4.71
N PRO A 75 -3.64 25.55 5.51
CA PRO A 75 -3.16 26.24 6.71
C PRO A 75 -2.54 25.27 7.73
N GLU A 76 -1.63 25.78 8.57
CA GLU A 76 -0.92 24.97 9.57
C GLU A 76 -1.85 24.24 10.55
N THR A 77 -3.02 24.82 10.85
CA THR A 77 -4.05 24.17 11.67
C THR A 77 -4.59 22.89 11.05
N ILE A 78 -4.81 22.89 9.73
CA ILE A 78 -5.26 21.71 8.97
C ILE A 78 -4.13 20.69 8.86
N LYS A 79 -2.90 21.14 8.60
CA LYS A 79 -1.72 20.25 8.57
C LYS A 79 -1.52 19.51 9.88
N LYS A 80 -1.62 20.22 11.01
CA LYS A 80 -1.53 19.63 12.35
C LYS A 80 -2.66 18.66 12.64
N LYS A 81 -3.92 19.00 12.31
CA LYS A 81 -5.09 18.11 12.46
C LYS A 81 -4.85 16.75 11.80
N TRP A 82 -4.27 16.76 10.60
CA TRP A 82 -4.00 15.55 9.83
C TRP A 82 -2.60 14.98 10.03
N GLY A 83 -1.83 15.46 11.02
CA GLY A 83 -0.49 14.93 11.34
C GLY A 83 0.54 15.04 10.22
N ILE A 84 0.41 16.02 9.31
CA ILE A 84 1.41 16.31 8.27
C ILE A 84 2.81 16.61 8.88
N PRO A 85 2.92 17.30 10.03
CA PRO A 85 4.22 17.48 10.69
C PRO A 85 4.82 16.18 11.29
N ILE A 86 4.01 15.13 11.48
CA ILE A 86 4.46 13.83 12.01
C ILE A 86 4.91 12.94 10.85
N ILE A 87 4.03 12.75 9.86
CA ILE A 87 4.32 12.04 8.62
C ILE A 87 3.84 12.91 7.46
N SER A 88 4.78 13.37 6.64
CA SER A 88 4.53 14.35 5.57
C SER A 88 4.02 13.73 4.25
N THR A 89 3.87 12.41 4.20
CA THR A 89 3.42 11.66 3.02
C THR A 89 1.94 11.29 3.12
N ALA A 90 1.38 10.74 2.04
CA ALA A 90 0.00 10.22 2.04
C ALA A 90 -0.16 8.92 2.84
N CYS A 91 0.92 8.36 3.39
CA CYS A 91 0.82 7.12 4.13
C CYS A 91 -0.07 7.25 5.36
N GLY A 92 -0.80 6.18 5.64
CA GLY A 92 -1.77 6.07 6.72
C GLY A 92 -3.09 6.77 6.42
N PHE A 93 -3.23 7.45 5.27
CA PHE A 93 -4.53 7.90 4.79
C PHE A 93 -5.30 6.72 4.18
N ALA A 94 -6.62 6.74 4.32
CA ALA A 94 -7.49 5.88 3.53
C ALA A 94 -8.77 6.65 3.15
N GLY A 95 -9.05 6.66 1.85
CA GLY A 95 -10.29 7.14 1.26
C GLY A 95 -11.31 6.03 1.06
N GLY A 96 -12.58 6.34 1.26
CA GLY A 96 -13.65 5.39 0.98
C GLY A 96 -15.04 6.00 1.05
N PHE A 97 -16.02 5.19 0.70
CA PHE A 97 -17.43 5.60 0.69
C PHE A 97 -18.25 4.95 1.81
N ASP A 98 -17.54 4.35 2.76
CA ASP A 98 -18.07 3.83 4.01
C ASP A 98 -17.09 4.26 5.11
N ARG A 99 -17.59 5.02 6.10
CA ARG A 99 -16.74 5.64 7.12
C ARG A 99 -15.97 4.60 7.94
N LYS A 100 -16.66 3.52 8.34
CA LYS A 100 -16.05 2.46 9.15
C LYS A 100 -14.92 1.78 8.38
N ASN A 101 -15.15 1.45 7.12
CA ASN A 101 -14.13 0.83 6.27
C ASN A 101 -12.97 1.78 6.00
N ALA A 102 -13.20 3.08 5.82
CA ALA A 102 -12.11 4.05 5.66
C ALA A 102 -11.22 4.10 6.93
N ILE A 103 -11.81 4.16 8.12
CA ILE A 103 -11.08 4.13 9.39
C ILE A 103 -10.28 2.82 9.53
N LEU A 104 -10.92 1.66 9.28
CA LEU A 104 -10.25 0.37 9.40
C LEU A 104 -9.12 0.20 8.38
N ARG A 105 -9.28 0.67 7.14
CA ARG A 105 -8.20 0.65 6.14
C ARG A 105 -7.04 1.56 6.55
N SER A 106 -7.34 2.74 7.07
CA SER A 106 -6.33 3.68 7.58
C SER A 106 -5.53 3.08 8.74
N LEU A 107 -6.20 2.42 9.69
CA LEU A 107 -5.54 1.69 10.78
C LEU A 107 -4.69 0.51 10.27
N GLY A 108 -5.19 -0.21 9.26
CA GLY A 108 -4.48 -1.31 8.61
C GLY A 108 -3.18 -0.83 7.97
N GLU A 109 -3.25 0.22 7.15
CA GLU A 109 -2.07 0.80 6.52
C GLU A 109 -1.08 1.35 7.55
N ALA A 110 -1.57 2.04 8.60
CA ALA A 110 -0.68 2.51 9.67
C ALA A 110 0.07 1.34 10.33
N ALA A 111 -0.61 0.21 10.58
CA ALA A 111 0.00 -0.98 11.18
C ALA A 111 1.03 -1.60 10.22
N GLU A 112 0.71 -1.67 8.93
CA GLU A 112 1.62 -2.11 7.87
C GLU A 112 2.93 -1.31 7.89
N ARG A 113 2.84 0.03 7.85
CA ARG A 113 4.01 0.92 7.86
C ARG A 113 4.82 0.82 9.16
N TRP A 114 4.13 0.63 10.27
CA TRP A 114 4.76 0.43 11.57
C TRP A 114 5.54 -0.89 11.63
N VAL A 115 4.94 -2.01 11.19
CA VAL A 115 5.61 -3.32 11.13
C VAL A 115 6.85 -3.24 10.24
N MET A 116 6.74 -2.61 9.06
CA MET A 116 7.88 -2.44 8.16
C MET A 116 9.01 -1.64 8.81
N SER A 117 8.69 -0.54 9.52
CA SER A 117 9.70 0.25 10.23
C SER A 117 10.38 -0.55 11.33
N LYS A 118 9.60 -1.30 12.12
CA LYS A 118 10.17 -2.15 13.18
C LYS A 118 11.04 -3.25 12.61
N TRP A 119 10.60 -3.90 11.55
CA TRP A 119 11.38 -4.95 10.93
C TRP A 119 12.70 -4.44 10.36
N ILE A 120 12.64 -3.40 9.52
CA ILE A 120 13.79 -2.96 8.73
C ILE A 120 14.72 -2.02 9.49
N ASP A 121 14.17 -1.12 10.31
CA ASP A 121 14.97 -0.08 10.98
C ASP A 121 15.39 -0.49 12.38
N ASP A 122 14.55 -1.26 13.08
CA ASP A 122 14.76 -1.60 14.49
C ASP A 122 15.10 -3.10 14.69
N GLY A 123 15.22 -3.87 13.60
CA GLY A 123 15.71 -5.25 13.61
C GLY A 123 14.75 -6.27 14.24
N PHE A 124 13.44 -6.02 14.20
CA PHE A 124 12.44 -6.95 14.73
C PHE A 124 12.20 -8.13 13.78
N TYR A 125 12.34 -9.35 14.30
CA TYR A 125 12.27 -10.57 13.51
C TYR A 125 10.83 -10.89 13.09
N ILE A 126 10.65 -11.21 11.80
CA ILE A 126 9.46 -11.85 11.24
C ILE A 126 9.90 -13.16 10.59
N GLN A 127 9.24 -14.26 10.95
CA GLN A 127 9.53 -15.56 10.38
C GLN A 127 9.15 -15.60 8.89
N GLU A 128 10.07 -16.10 8.05
CA GLU A 128 9.76 -16.44 6.66
C GLU A 128 8.82 -17.67 6.65
N LEU A 129 7.71 -17.55 5.93
CA LEU A 129 6.82 -18.66 5.63
C LEU A 129 7.20 -19.27 4.28
N HIS A 130 7.28 -20.59 4.22
CA HIS A 130 7.52 -21.29 2.98
C HIS A 130 6.25 -21.32 2.10
N LEU A 131 6.44 -21.34 0.78
CA LEU A 131 5.33 -21.34 -0.18
C LEU A 131 4.29 -22.44 0.08
N HIS A 132 4.73 -23.64 0.48
CA HIS A 132 3.82 -24.76 0.76
C HIS A 132 2.90 -24.52 1.96
N GLU A 133 3.30 -23.65 2.90
CA GLU A 133 2.50 -23.28 4.08
C GLU A 133 1.34 -22.34 3.70
N ILE A 134 1.54 -21.51 2.68
CA ILE A 134 0.59 -20.47 2.26
C ILE A 134 -0.11 -20.77 0.93
N GLU A 135 0.25 -21.84 0.23
CA GLU A 135 -0.26 -22.19 -1.11
C GLU A 135 -1.80 -22.27 -1.19
N LYS A 136 -2.44 -22.74 -0.12
CA LYS A 136 -3.92 -22.84 -0.01
C LYS A 136 -4.60 -21.49 0.13
N GLU A 137 -3.86 -20.46 0.55
CA GLU A 137 -4.36 -19.10 0.72
C GLU A 137 -4.18 -18.25 -0.56
N LEU A 138 -3.42 -18.75 -1.54
CA LEU A 138 -3.18 -18.05 -2.80
C LEU A 138 -4.30 -18.34 -3.80
N ASP A 139 -4.97 -17.27 -4.23
CA ASP A 139 -5.89 -17.29 -5.36
C ASP A 139 -5.15 -17.45 -6.70
N PRO A 140 -5.87 -17.70 -7.82
CA PRO A 140 -5.24 -17.89 -9.14
C PRO A 140 -4.32 -16.74 -9.56
N VAL A 141 -4.68 -15.49 -9.30
CA VAL A 141 -3.86 -14.32 -9.64
C VAL A 141 -2.58 -14.30 -8.83
N SER A 142 -2.67 -14.56 -7.54
CA SER A 142 -1.53 -14.63 -6.64
C SER A 142 -0.56 -15.72 -7.10
N LYS A 143 -1.08 -16.90 -7.48
CA LYS A 143 -0.29 -17.99 -8.06
C LYS A 143 0.35 -17.61 -9.39
N PHE A 144 -0.37 -16.90 -10.27
CA PHE A 144 0.19 -16.37 -11.50
C PHE A 144 1.36 -15.42 -11.22
N ILE A 145 1.20 -14.50 -10.28
CA ILE A 145 2.22 -13.50 -9.92
C ILE A 145 3.46 -14.18 -9.34
N VAL A 146 3.29 -15.16 -8.45
CA VAL A 146 4.43 -15.92 -7.88
C VAL A 146 5.32 -16.52 -8.97
N ARG A 147 4.72 -17.01 -10.07
CA ARG A 147 5.44 -17.58 -11.22
C ARG A 147 6.19 -16.54 -12.07
N LYS A 148 6.08 -15.24 -11.79
CA LYS A 148 6.80 -14.18 -12.49
C LYS A 148 8.14 -13.83 -11.85
N PHE A 149 8.40 -14.37 -10.66
CA PHE A 149 9.64 -14.20 -9.93
C PHE A 149 10.41 -15.53 -9.90
N ASP A 150 11.73 -15.47 -9.75
CA ASP A 150 12.57 -16.65 -9.53
C ASP A 150 12.27 -17.28 -8.16
N ARG A 151 12.00 -16.43 -7.17
CA ARG A 151 11.55 -16.82 -5.83
C ARG A 151 10.69 -15.71 -5.24
N VAL A 152 9.73 -16.07 -4.39
CA VAL A 152 9.02 -15.12 -3.53
C VAL A 152 9.24 -15.51 -2.08
N LEU A 153 9.64 -14.54 -1.25
CA LEU A 153 9.69 -14.69 0.20
C LEU A 153 8.39 -14.17 0.81
N PHE A 154 7.84 -14.89 1.78
CA PHE A 154 6.59 -14.51 2.45
C PHE A 154 6.83 -14.28 3.93
N TYR A 155 6.31 -13.18 4.46
CA TYR A 155 6.42 -12.82 5.86
C TYR A 155 5.06 -12.39 6.38
N ARG A 156 4.68 -12.91 7.54
CA ARG A 156 3.41 -12.59 8.21
C ARG A 156 3.69 -12.15 9.62
N HIS A 157 3.09 -11.04 10.02
CA HIS A 157 3.04 -10.62 11.41
C HIS A 157 1.62 -10.22 11.79
N THR A 158 1.30 -10.32 13.08
CA THR A 158 0.01 -9.83 13.58
C THR A 158 0.22 -8.79 14.66
N VAL A 159 -0.31 -7.61 14.40
CA VAL A 159 -0.30 -6.48 15.32
C VAL A 159 -1.60 -6.46 16.10
N SER A 160 -1.53 -6.26 17.41
CA SER A 160 -2.71 -6.07 18.27
C SER A 160 -2.61 -4.74 18.99
N PHE A 161 -3.70 -3.97 19.02
CA PHE A 161 -3.77 -2.69 19.73
C PHE A 161 -5.22 -2.33 20.08
N ASN A 162 -5.39 -1.33 20.93
CA ASN A 162 -6.71 -0.80 21.27
C ASN A 162 -7.01 0.46 20.46
N PHE A 163 -8.18 0.51 19.85
CA PHE A 163 -8.75 1.73 19.26
C PHE A 163 -9.94 2.18 20.11
N GLY A 164 -9.72 3.16 20.99
CA GLY A 164 -10.62 3.42 22.11
C GLY A 164 -10.71 2.18 23.01
N ASN A 165 -11.91 1.66 23.22
CA ASN A 165 -12.16 0.44 24.00
C ASN A 165 -12.26 -0.83 23.13
N LEU A 166 -12.01 -0.72 21.83
CA LEU A 166 -12.11 -1.85 20.90
C LEU A 166 -10.73 -2.49 20.69
N PRO A 167 -10.52 -3.77 21.06
CA PRO A 167 -9.33 -4.50 20.67
C PRO A 167 -9.36 -4.77 19.16
N ILE A 168 -8.32 -4.34 18.46
CA ILE A 168 -8.13 -4.55 17.04
C ILE A 168 -6.92 -5.47 16.83
N LYS A 169 -7.08 -6.43 15.93
CA LYS A 169 -6.03 -7.31 15.43
C LYS A 169 -5.87 -7.07 13.94
N VAL A 170 -4.65 -6.78 13.51
CA VAL A 170 -4.30 -6.52 12.11
C VAL A 170 -3.27 -7.54 11.67
N GLU A 171 -3.62 -8.33 10.66
CA GLU A 171 -2.66 -9.20 9.99
C GLU A 171 -1.93 -8.40 8.92
N VAL A 172 -0.59 -8.41 8.96
CA VAL A 172 0.28 -7.76 7.99
C VAL A 172 1.03 -8.83 7.23
N GLY A 173 0.85 -8.86 5.92
CA GLY A 173 1.61 -9.69 4.99
C GLY A 173 2.62 -8.85 4.24
N GLN A 174 3.83 -9.37 4.07
CA GLN A 174 4.86 -8.78 3.23
C GLN A 174 5.41 -9.85 2.29
N THR A 175 5.60 -9.47 1.04
CA THR A 175 6.19 -10.35 0.02
C THR A 175 7.43 -9.70 -0.57
N MET A 176 8.45 -10.51 -0.84
CA MET A 176 9.65 -10.08 -1.54
C MET A 176 9.79 -10.89 -2.81
N GLY A 177 9.40 -10.32 -3.96
CA GLY A 177 9.64 -10.93 -5.26
C GLY A 177 11.11 -10.79 -5.64
N LEU A 178 11.80 -11.90 -5.87
CA LEU A 178 13.19 -11.93 -6.31
C LEU A 178 13.24 -12.29 -7.80
N SER A 179 13.97 -11.50 -8.59
CA SER A 179 14.22 -11.76 -10.01
C SER A 179 15.62 -11.27 -10.35
N ASP A 180 16.47 -12.14 -10.88
CA ASP A 180 17.89 -11.86 -11.12
C ASP A 180 18.59 -11.31 -9.85
N GLU A 181 19.16 -10.11 -9.93
CA GLU A 181 19.79 -9.39 -8.80
C GLU A 181 18.82 -8.47 -8.03
N GLY A 182 17.54 -8.47 -8.42
CA GLY A 182 16.54 -7.55 -7.93
C GLY A 182 15.63 -8.12 -6.85
N ILE A 183 15.17 -7.24 -5.96
CA ILE A 183 14.14 -7.53 -4.95
C ILE A 183 13.02 -6.47 -5.04
N PHE A 184 11.78 -6.94 -5.05
CA PHE A 184 10.59 -6.13 -5.24
C PHE A 184 9.64 -6.36 -4.06
N PRO A 185 9.57 -5.42 -3.10
CA PRO A 185 8.73 -5.56 -1.92
C PRO A 185 7.27 -5.26 -2.24
N GLY A 186 6.37 -5.88 -1.50
CA GLY A 186 4.98 -5.45 -1.43
C GLY A 186 4.39 -5.81 -0.08
N SER A 187 3.38 -5.06 0.34
CA SER A 187 2.81 -5.18 1.67
C SER A 187 1.29 -5.07 1.63
N SER A 188 0.65 -5.64 2.65
CA SER A 188 -0.79 -5.53 2.83
C SER A 188 -1.15 -5.73 4.30
N ALA A 189 -2.23 -5.09 4.72
CA ALA A 189 -2.83 -5.29 6.02
C ALA A 189 -4.33 -5.63 5.93
N GLN A 190 -4.78 -6.55 6.77
CA GLN A 190 -6.19 -6.98 6.88
C GLN A 190 -6.66 -6.98 8.33
N ILE A 191 -7.82 -6.36 8.59
CA ILE A 191 -8.46 -6.30 9.93
C ILE A 191 -9.65 -7.27 10.04
N LEU A 192 -10.36 -7.53 8.94
CA LEU A 192 -11.63 -8.26 8.92
C LEU A 192 -11.54 -9.61 8.19
N GLY A 193 -10.33 -10.17 8.09
CA GLY A 193 -10.04 -11.36 7.30
C GLY A 193 -9.88 -11.06 5.80
N GLY A 194 -9.54 -12.09 5.04
CA GLY A 194 -9.08 -11.97 3.65
C GLY A 194 -7.63 -12.39 3.50
N SER A 195 -7.15 -12.49 2.25
CA SER A 195 -5.76 -12.83 1.98
C SER A 195 -4.89 -11.57 2.02
N VAL A 196 -3.90 -11.54 2.91
CA VAL A 196 -2.85 -10.51 2.92
C VAL A 196 -1.90 -10.64 1.71
N TRP A 197 -1.96 -11.76 0.98
CA TRP A 197 -1.00 -12.06 -0.09
C TRP A 197 -1.33 -11.39 -1.41
N GLN A 198 -2.61 -11.30 -1.79
CA GLN A 198 -2.98 -10.80 -3.13
C GLN A 198 -2.46 -9.38 -3.36
N HIS A 199 -2.75 -8.45 -2.44
CA HIS A 199 -2.32 -7.06 -2.58
C HIS A 199 -0.79 -6.94 -2.49
N ALA A 200 -0.14 -7.62 -1.54
CA ALA A 200 1.31 -7.60 -1.40
C ALA A 200 2.03 -8.11 -2.66
N LEU A 201 1.54 -9.20 -3.26
CA LEU A 201 2.07 -9.74 -4.52
C LEU A 201 1.83 -8.78 -5.69
N VAL A 202 0.65 -8.17 -5.79
CA VAL A 202 0.34 -7.17 -6.83
C VAL A 202 1.28 -5.97 -6.75
N GLU A 203 1.59 -5.49 -5.54
CA GLU A 203 2.56 -4.40 -5.36
C GLU A 203 3.98 -4.81 -5.77
N SER A 204 4.43 -5.98 -5.34
CA SER A 204 5.74 -6.55 -5.73
C SER A 204 5.84 -6.64 -7.27
N PHE A 205 4.79 -7.17 -7.91
CA PHE A 205 4.75 -7.32 -9.37
C PHE A 205 4.70 -5.97 -10.10
N ARG A 206 4.00 -4.99 -9.53
CA ARG A 206 3.96 -3.62 -10.08
C ARG A 206 5.36 -3.01 -10.10
N HIS A 207 6.16 -3.18 -9.05
CA HIS A 207 7.54 -2.67 -9.04
C HIS A 207 8.43 -3.39 -10.05
N PHE A 208 8.28 -4.71 -10.16
CA PHE A 208 9.00 -5.50 -11.18
C PHE A 208 8.69 -5.01 -12.59
N LEU A 209 7.41 -4.86 -12.93
CA LEU A 209 6.99 -4.32 -14.23
C LEU A 209 7.43 -2.87 -14.43
N PHE A 210 7.41 -2.05 -13.37
CA PHE A 210 7.87 -0.67 -13.44
C PHE A 210 9.33 -0.61 -13.89
N VAL A 211 10.22 -1.38 -13.26
CA VAL A 211 11.65 -1.42 -13.63
C VAL A 211 11.86 -2.01 -15.02
N LYS A 212 11.14 -3.07 -15.36
CA LYS A 212 11.25 -3.72 -16.67
C LYS A 212 10.85 -2.80 -17.83
N ASN A 213 9.82 -1.98 -17.63
CA ASN A 213 9.20 -1.19 -18.70
C ASN A 213 9.65 0.27 -18.72
N ASN A 214 10.29 0.77 -17.65
CA ASN A 214 10.68 2.17 -17.54
C ASN A 214 12.19 2.29 -17.30
N PRO A 215 12.92 3.08 -18.10
CA PRO A 215 14.32 3.38 -17.81
C PRO A 215 14.41 4.22 -16.52
N ARG A 216 15.50 4.02 -15.77
CA ARG A 216 15.76 4.79 -14.55
C ARG A 216 15.78 6.30 -14.85
N ARG A 217 14.98 7.05 -14.11
CA ARG A 217 14.95 8.53 -14.13
C ARG A 217 15.41 9.05 -12.77
N PRO A 218 16.64 9.57 -12.66
CA PRO A 218 17.17 10.00 -11.36
C PRO A 218 16.40 11.20 -10.80
N GLY A 219 16.31 11.27 -9.46
CA GLY A 219 15.73 12.40 -8.73
C GLY A 219 14.22 12.29 -8.50
N ARG A 220 13.65 11.08 -8.58
CA ARG A 220 12.23 10.85 -8.36
C ARG A 220 12.00 9.75 -7.33
N PHE A 221 11.38 10.13 -6.22
CA PHE A 221 10.90 9.19 -5.22
C PHE A 221 9.46 8.74 -5.53
N PRO A 222 9.10 7.45 -5.34
CA PRO A 222 9.93 6.33 -4.86
C PRO A 222 10.73 5.61 -5.97
N ASP A 223 10.65 6.06 -7.23
CA ASP A 223 11.27 5.41 -8.41
C ASP A 223 12.76 5.07 -8.19
N ASP A 224 13.54 5.98 -7.60
CA ASP A 224 14.96 5.77 -7.31
C ASP A 224 15.20 4.59 -6.36
N LYS A 225 14.37 4.40 -5.33
CA LYS A 225 14.49 3.27 -4.39
C LYS A 225 14.15 1.96 -5.08
N ILE A 226 13.08 1.96 -5.87
CA ILE A 226 12.65 0.77 -6.63
C ILE A 226 13.78 0.33 -7.59
N HIS A 227 14.35 1.27 -8.36
CA HIS A 227 15.48 0.95 -9.24
C HIS A 227 16.75 0.55 -8.48
N TYR A 228 17.02 1.14 -7.30
CA TYR A 228 18.16 0.73 -6.49
C TYR A 228 18.05 -0.74 -6.08
N PHE A 229 16.92 -1.15 -5.50
CA PHE A 229 16.75 -2.54 -5.04
C PHE A 229 16.56 -3.56 -6.16
N ALA A 230 16.18 -3.12 -7.37
CA ALA A 230 16.18 -3.96 -8.55
C ALA A 230 17.58 -4.42 -9.02
N SER A 231 18.66 -3.87 -8.45
CA SER A 231 20.04 -4.30 -8.72
C SER A 231 20.85 -4.54 -7.44
N ASN A 232 20.20 -4.51 -6.27
CA ASN A 232 20.88 -4.59 -4.96
C ASN A 232 20.08 -5.45 -3.97
N ALA A 233 19.55 -6.61 -4.41
CA ALA A 233 18.78 -7.50 -3.54
C ALA A 233 19.56 -7.90 -2.27
N SER A 234 20.86 -8.13 -2.39
CA SER A 234 21.72 -8.50 -1.26
C SER A 234 21.67 -7.49 -0.10
N VAL A 235 21.56 -6.19 -0.39
CA VAL A 235 21.47 -5.13 0.63
C VAL A 235 20.19 -5.27 1.45
N ALA A 236 19.06 -5.56 0.80
CA ALA A 236 17.80 -5.79 1.48
C ALA A 236 17.80 -7.11 2.26
N LEU A 237 18.27 -8.20 1.64
CA LEU A 237 18.33 -9.52 2.25
C LEU A 237 19.21 -9.54 3.50
N ASN A 238 20.37 -8.88 3.46
CA ASN A 238 21.24 -8.77 4.64
C ASN A 238 20.54 -8.06 5.81
N ARG A 239 19.74 -7.01 5.55
CA ARG A 239 18.98 -6.33 6.60
C ARG A 239 17.88 -7.22 7.17
N ILE A 240 17.16 -7.93 6.31
CA ILE A 240 16.11 -8.87 6.72
C ILE A 240 16.69 -9.99 7.60
N GLN A 241 17.82 -10.55 7.18
CA GLN A 241 18.48 -11.66 7.87
C GLN A 241 19.13 -11.25 9.20
N ALA A 242 19.53 -9.99 9.34
CA ALA A 242 20.10 -9.45 10.57
C ALA A 242 19.05 -9.11 11.65
N ALA A 243 17.75 -9.24 11.35
CA ALA A 243 16.68 -8.98 12.32
C ALA A 243 16.56 -10.15 13.31
N GLU A 244 16.82 -9.89 14.59
CA GLU A 244 16.85 -10.92 15.65
C GLU A 244 15.88 -10.62 16.79
N ASN A 245 15.31 -9.41 16.87
CA ASN A 245 14.51 -9.02 18.02
C ASN A 245 13.09 -9.60 17.94
N ILE A 246 12.78 -10.55 18.83
CA ILE A 246 11.48 -11.21 18.90
C ILE A 246 10.48 -10.53 19.85
N HIS A 247 10.90 -9.55 20.64
CA HIS A 247 10.07 -8.92 21.67
C HIS A 247 9.36 -7.67 21.15
N TRP A 248 8.42 -7.89 20.22
CA TRP A 248 7.66 -6.83 19.58
C TRP A 248 6.94 -5.92 20.59
N PRO A 249 7.15 -4.58 20.54
CA PRO A 249 6.42 -3.65 21.38
C PRO A 249 4.96 -3.56 20.94
N ASN A 250 4.09 -3.07 21.82
CA ASN A 250 2.74 -2.70 21.41
C ASN A 250 2.81 -1.36 20.64
N PRO A 251 2.13 -1.23 19.49
CA PRO A 251 2.08 0.04 18.79
C PRO A 251 1.22 1.05 19.57
N GLU A 252 1.61 2.31 19.52
CA GLU A 252 0.90 3.42 20.16
C GLU A 252 0.25 4.29 19.09
N LEU A 253 -1.08 4.40 19.07
CA LEU A 253 -1.79 5.26 18.11
C LEU A 253 -1.66 6.72 18.55
N ILE A 254 -0.79 7.47 17.86
CA ILE A 254 -0.49 8.87 18.20
C ILE A 254 -1.37 9.87 17.43
N LEU A 255 -2.02 9.41 16.37
CA LEU A 255 -3.00 10.19 15.62
C LEU A 255 -4.10 9.29 15.09
N GLN A 256 -5.35 9.70 15.28
CA GLN A 256 -6.46 9.32 14.43
C GLN A 256 -7.25 10.58 14.05
N ALA A 257 -7.46 10.75 12.74
CA ALA A 257 -8.29 11.79 12.19
C ALA A 257 -9.25 11.18 11.17
N ASP A 258 -10.46 11.70 11.08
CA ASP A 258 -11.36 11.37 9.99
C ASP A 258 -12.33 12.53 9.73
N GLU A 259 -12.79 12.62 8.49
CA GLU A 259 -13.70 13.67 8.04
C GLU A 259 -14.49 13.20 6.83
N SER A 260 -15.72 13.71 6.70
CA SER A 260 -16.56 13.48 5.54
C SER A 260 -16.39 14.60 4.51
N PHE A 261 -16.37 14.22 3.24
CA PHE A 261 -16.34 15.10 2.08
C PHE A 261 -17.51 14.77 1.16
N LEU A 262 -17.74 15.64 0.16
CA LEU A 262 -18.80 15.46 -0.85
C LEU A 262 -20.18 15.21 -0.19
N ASP A 263 -20.55 16.09 0.74
CA ASP A 263 -21.81 16.03 1.50
C ASP A 263 -22.08 14.69 2.19
N GLY A 264 -21.02 14.04 2.70
CA GLY A 264 -21.13 12.78 3.43
C GLY A 264 -21.06 11.53 2.56
N SER A 265 -20.81 11.67 1.25
CA SER A 265 -20.69 10.52 0.35
C SER A 265 -19.27 9.92 0.32
N PHE A 266 -18.25 10.68 0.71
CA PHE A 266 -16.87 10.23 0.81
C PHE A 266 -16.30 10.49 2.21
N PHE A 267 -15.45 9.59 2.68
CA PHE A 267 -14.79 9.68 3.97
C PHE A 267 -13.29 9.51 3.79
N LEU A 268 -12.54 10.41 4.41
CA LEU A 268 -11.09 10.33 4.51
C LEU A 268 -10.75 10.04 5.97
N SER A 269 -9.88 9.07 6.22
CA SER A 269 -9.32 8.84 7.55
C SER A 269 -7.80 8.79 7.48
N ARG A 270 -7.15 9.17 8.57
CA ARG A 270 -5.71 9.02 8.76
C ARG A 270 -5.39 8.47 10.14
N SER A 271 -4.46 7.52 10.18
CA SER A 271 -3.96 6.89 11.40
C SER A 271 -2.44 6.88 11.37
N ILE A 272 -1.79 7.14 12.51
CA ILE A 272 -0.33 7.12 12.65
C ILE A 272 0.02 6.43 13.96
N PHE A 273 0.89 5.42 13.90
CA PHE A 273 1.51 4.81 15.08
C PHE A 273 2.86 5.46 15.40
N GLY A 274 3.17 5.58 16.69
CA GLY A 274 4.46 6.06 17.19
C GLY A 274 5.62 5.15 16.79
N GLY A 275 6.77 5.74 16.50
CA GLY A 275 7.98 5.02 16.09
C GLY A 275 8.00 4.56 14.63
N TRP A 276 6.98 4.90 13.83
CA TRP A 276 7.02 4.77 12.38
C TRP A 276 7.94 5.84 11.77
N LYS A 277 8.89 5.41 10.94
CA LYS A 277 9.76 6.28 10.13
C LYS A 277 9.30 6.28 8.68
N SER A 278 8.98 7.43 8.10
CA SER A 278 8.40 7.50 6.75
C SER A 278 9.41 7.02 5.68
N TRP A 279 8.96 6.28 4.66
CA TRP A 279 9.79 5.71 3.59
C TRP A 279 10.65 6.70 2.79
N ASN A 280 10.25 7.97 2.72
CA ASN A 280 11.01 9.07 2.10
C ASN A 280 12.16 9.58 2.97
N GLU A 281 12.27 9.09 4.21
CA GLU A 281 13.36 9.40 5.13
C GLU A 281 14.49 8.37 5.00
N GLY A 282 15.69 8.79 5.39
CA GLY A 282 16.87 7.95 5.39
C GLY A 282 17.49 7.76 4.00
N PRO A 283 18.56 6.96 3.92
CA PRO A 283 19.36 6.81 2.71
C PRO A 283 18.70 5.84 1.71
N ILE A 284 19.22 5.77 0.48
CA ILE A 284 18.63 4.95 -0.60
C ILE A 284 18.64 3.46 -0.26
N GLU A 285 19.63 3.02 0.51
CA GLU A 285 19.84 1.65 0.98
C GLU A 285 18.83 1.23 2.05
N ARG A 286 18.01 2.17 2.57
CA ARG A 286 16.93 1.86 3.50
C ARG A 286 15.79 1.16 2.76
N PHE A 287 15.73 -0.16 2.93
CA PHE A 287 14.79 -1.07 2.27
C PHE A 287 13.36 -0.91 2.81
N LEU A 288 12.68 0.15 2.38
CA LEU A 288 11.27 0.37 2.68
C LEU A 288 10.53 0.84 1.44
N TYR A 289 9.40 0.19 1.22
CA TYR A 289 8.31 0.65 0.38
C TYR A 289 7.14 1.08 1.24
#